data_AF-A0A1Z5KM53-F1
#
_entry.id   AF-A0A1Z5KM53-F1
#
_cell.length_a   1.000
_cell.length_b   1.000
_cell.length_c   1.000
_cell.angle_alpha   90.00
_cell.angle_beta   90.00
_cell.angle_gamma   90.00
#
_symmetry.space_group_name_H-M   'P 1'
#
loop_
_entity.id
_entity.type
_entity.pdbx_description
1 polymer ?
#
loop_
_entity_poly.entity_id
_entity_poly.type
_entity_poly.pdbx_seq_one_letter_code
_entity_poly.pdbx_strand_id
1 'polypeptide(L)'
;MASLFLLALLPHSNTLELRPQRSMRQTLRNRIYRPVKQILWPNTLSDLSREEQLPPGPLGCPIRGLNPRLSSPSFGPGLLFYQVSQKVKHARVFKIFSQRKGIAVVSGYQNTKTVLSQEFSAVVPQSVPFTAKIVGSHSLRCADNKQRHSELRKLVGAAVQPNRVRDMVPALQHIAESVLEQQSSTTMQMEDVCTSFALDVAWRLIIGLQDMDQISIFRYHVKAWLRGIYSGANDDWQTSRQFLVNQIEKKLQYLEQNGPDESTVSGMLFATEENERKATKEEIIDNVLLLILAGTETSAATLTNCMLLAGLRPDAWQKVVQEQQEMIEKYGPQLSYEALENDCRYTDGVVRESLRIKPTTGGSMRGTASTIVVDGYQIPAGWGITYDRYLTHLLDPISREKDELHMDVRHGFRPERWLDEATRPGQEFLPFGVGPRYCLGAELAMCEMKVFLSVLARQMPSFELIYPSIDESIRWRQKAIIPIPEKGVLIRRTSLSSELTAQEQVPVASL
;
A
#
# COMPACT_ATOMS: atom_id res chain seq x y z
N MET A 1 35.54 54.20 -54.58
CA MET A 1 34.89 55.52 -54.44
C MET A 1 33.92 55.37 -53.27
N ALA A 2 34.30 55.68 -52.03
CA ALA A 2 34.25 57.03 -51.41
C ALA A 2 32.83 57.62 -51.58
N SER A 3 32.03 57.85 -50.54
CA SER A 3 32.30 58.64 -49.30
C SER A 3 31.30 58.19 -48.18
N LEU A 4 31.65 57.93 -46.91
CA LEU A 4 31.99 58.84 -45.77
C LEU A 4 31.21 60.19 -45.79
N PHE A 5 30.60 60.77 -44.75
CA PHE A 5 30.50 60.59 -43.30
C PHE A 5 29.40 61.58 -42.82
N LEU A 6 28.63 61.28 -41.77
CA LEU A 6 28.46 62.17 -40.60
C LEU A 6 27.64 61.46 -39.49
N LEU A 7 28.34 61.10 -38.41
CA LEU A 7 27.78 60.82 -37.09
C LEU A 7 27.30 62.12 -36.42
N ALA A 8 26.25 62.07 -35.60
CA ALA A 8 26.31 62.48 -34.18
C ALA A 8 24.92 62.50 -33.46
N LEU A 9 24.81 61.63 -32.44
CA LEU A 9 24.30 61.89 -31.07
C LEU A 9 22.80 61.74 -30.69
N LEU A 10 22.60 61.00 -29.58
CA LEU A 10 21.50 60.94 -28.57
C LEU A 10 20.51 59.75 -28.64
N PRO A 11 19.91 59.29 -27.51
CA PRO A 11 20.42 58.19 -26.69
C PRO A 11 19.43 57.02 -26.53
N HIS A 12 19.88 55.95 -25.87
CA HIS A 12 19.11 54.78 -25.43
C HIS A 12 17.67 55.07 -24.97
N SER A 13 16.73 54.31 -25.51
CA SER A 13 15.44 54.05 -24.86
C SER A 13 15.11 52.57 -24.96
N ASN A 14 14.84 52.00 -23.79
CA ASN A 14 14.48 50.60 -23.55
C ASN A 14 13.31 50.16 -24.44
N THR A 15 13.55 49.16 -25.30
CA THR A 15 12.46 48.33 -25.83
C THR A 15 11.97 47.42 -24.72
N LEU A 16 10.91 47.86 -24.04
CA LEU A 16 10.02 47.02 -23.25
C LEU A 16 9.52 45.87 -24.15
N GLU A 17 10.04 44.66 -23.93
CA GLU A 17 9.41 43.44 -24.45
C GLU A 17 7.99 43.36 -23.89
N LEU A 18 7.01 43.65 -24.75
CA LEU A 18 5.60 43.47 -24.48
C LEU A 18 5.32 41.98 -24.30
N ARG A 19 5.03 41.57 -23.06
CA ARG A 19 4.46 40.25 -22.75
C ARG A 19 3.25 39.96 -23.65
N PRO A 20 3.01 38.71 -24.07
CA PRO A 20 1.88 38.40 -24.95
C PRO A 20 0.55 38.72 -24.26
N GLN A 21 -0.26 39.58 -24.89
CA GLN A 21 -1.62 39.87 -24.43
C GLN A 21 -2.46 38.59 -24.50
N ARG A 22 -2.97 38.13 -23.35
CA ARG A 22 -3.97 37.06 -23.27
C ARG A 22 -5.19 37.45 -24.13
N SER A 23 -5.64 36.54 -25.00
CA SER A 23 -6.70 36.85 -25.97
C SER A 23 -8.00 37.36 -25.30
N MET A 24 -8.70 38.31 -25.94
CA MET A 24 -9.95 38.91 -25.46
C MET A 24 -11.04 37.88 -25.08
N ARG A 25 -11.04 36.70 -25.74
CA ARG A 25 -11.92 35.56 -25.40
C ARG A 25 -11.60 34.95 -24.03
N GLN A 26 -10.33 34.89 -23.65
CA GLN A 26 -9.87 34.43 -22.34
C GLN A 26 -10.30 35.42 -21.23
N THR A 27 -10.25 36.72 -21.53
CA THR A 27 -10.63 37.79 -20.60
C THR A 27 -12.14 37.80 -20.30
N LEU A 28 -12.99 37.67 -21.32
CA LEU A 28 -14.46 37.58 -21.17
C LEU A 28 -14.89 36.30 -20.44
N ARG A 29 -14.27 35.16 -20.78
CA ARG A 29 -14.51 33.87 -20.10
C ARG A 29 -14.15 33.96 -18.61
N ASN A 30 -13.08 34.65 -18.27
CA ASN A 30 -12.64 34.83 -16.89
C ASN A 30 -13.52 35.80 -16.06
N ARG A 31 -14.18 36.79 -16.69
CA ARG A 31 -15.04 37.74 -15.95
C ARG A 31 -16.41 37.17 -15.58
N ILE A 32 -17.04 36.37 -16.45
CA ILE A 32 -18.41 35.90 -16.26
C ILE A 32 -18.46 34.48 -15.67
N TYR A 33 -17.61 33.55 -16.14
CA TYR A 33 -17.67 32.15 -15.71
C TYR A 33 -16.92 31.87 -14.41
N ARG A 34 -15.91 32.68 -14.08
CA ARG A 34 -15.09 32.47 -12.88
C ARG A 34 -15.89 32.65 -11.58
N PRO A 35 -16.75 33.68 -11.41
CA PRO A 35 -17.60 33.80 -10.23
C PRO A 35 -18.61 32.65 -10.11
N VAL A 36 -19.29 32.30 -11.19
CA VAL A 36 -20.26 31.18 -11.21
C VAL A 36 -19.57 29.86 -10.85
N LYS A 37 -18.39 29.60 -11.43
CA LYS A 37 -17.61 28.41 -11.13
C LYS A 37 -17.11 28.38 -9.68
N GLN A 38 -16.75 29.53 -9.10
CA GLN A 38 -16.36 29.62 -7.70
C GLN A 38 -17.51 29.28 -6.74
N ILE A 39 -18.75 29.60 -7.12
CA ILE A 39 -19.95 29.28 -6.33
C ILE A 39 -20.30 27.79 -6.46
N LEU A 40 -20.38 27.28 -7.71
CA LEU A 40 -20.82 25.91 -7.99
C LEU A 40 -19.75 24.86 -7.69
N TRP A 41 -18.47 25.17 -7.96
CA TRP A 41 -17.31 24.30 -7.75
C TRP A 41 -16.18 25.08 -7.06
N PRO A 42 -16.34 25.43 -5.78
CA PRO A 42 -15.34 26.19 -5.04
C PRO A 42 -13.98 25.50 -5.08
N ASN A 43 -12.90 26.29 -5.06
CA ASN A 43 -11.52 25.79 -5.03
C ASN A 43 -11.14 24.91 -6.24
N THR A 44 -11.69 25.22 -7.43
CA THR A 44 -11.36 24.53 -8.70
C THR A 44 -10.85 25.46 -9.81
N LEU A 45 -10.53 26.70 -9.44
CA LEU A 45 -9.99 27.70 -10.35
C LEU A 45 -8.50 27.45 -10.59
N SER A 46 -8.04 27.84 -11.77
CA SER A 46 -6.62 27.82 -12.10
C SER A 46 -5.88 28.95 -11.37
N ASP A 47 -4.63 28.67 -11.05
CA ASP A 47 -3.65 29.67 -10.69
C ASP A 47 -3.35 30.53 -11.93
N LEU A 48 -3.56 31.83 -11.81
CA LEU A 48 -3.37 32.78 -12.91
C LEU A 48 -1.90 33.14 -13.15
N SER A 49 -1.02 32.82 -12.20
CA SER A 49 0.43 33.00 -12.32
C SER A 49 1.09 31.90 -13.17
N ARG A 50 0.37 30.83 -13.47
CA ARG A 50 0.82 29.68 -14.27
C ARG A 50 0.19 29.70 -15.66
N GLU A 51 0.94 29.23 -16.65
CA GLU A 51 0.48 29.14 -18.04
C GLU A 51 -0.14 27.77 -18.35
N GLU A 52 0.30 26.74 -17.61
CA GLU A 52 -0.17 25.38 -17.69
C GLU A 52 -1.69 25.30 -17.47
N GLN A 53 -2.34 24.31 -18.07
CA GLN A 53 -3.77 24.11 -17.88
C GLN A 53 -4.05 23.27 -16.64
N LEU A 54 -5.29 23.31 -16.14
CA LEU A 54 -5.74 22.33 -15.16
C LEU A 54 -5.82 20.94 -15.80
N PRO A 55 -5.57 19.85 -15.04
CA PRO A 55 -5.75 18.49 -15.54
C PRO A 55 -7.14 18.29 -16.17
N PRO A 56 -7.28 17.45 -17.22
CA PRO A 56 -8.59 17.11 -17.78
C PRO A 56 -9.44 16.39 -16.74
N GLY A 57 -10.76 16.40 -16.88
CA GLY A 57 -11.65 15.60 -16.02
C GLY A 57 -12.88 16.35 -15.51
N PRO A 58 -13.91 15.60 -15.10
CA PRO A 58 -15.22 16.15 -14.76
C PRO A 58 -15.24 16.77 -13.35
N LEU A 59 -16.01 17.84 -13.21
CA LEU A 59 -16.30 18.47 -11.92
C LEU A 59 -17.57 17.90 -11.23
N GLY A 60 -18.34 17.06 -11.93
CA GLY A 60 -19.55 16.43 -11.38
C GLY A 60 -20.62 17.44 -10.95
N CYS A 61 -21.47 17.03 -10.01
CA CYS A 61 -22.56 17.85 -9.48
C CYS A 61 -22.01 19.10 -8.77
N PRO A 62 -22.62 20.29 -8.93
CA PRO A 62 -22.29 21.46 -8.12
C PRO A 62 -22.32 21.14 -6.62
N ILE A 63 -21.39 21.72 -5.86
CA ILE A 63 -21.23 21.60 -4.39
C ILE A 63 -20.74 20.21 -3.93
N ARG A 64 -21.35 19.12 -4.44
CA ARG A 64 -21.06 17.74 -4.00
C ARG A 64 -19.97 17.04 -4.84
N GLY A 65 -19.84 17.42 -6.10
CA GLY A 65 -18.93 16.83 -7.06
C GLY A 65 -19.27 15.42 -7.47
N LEU A 66 -18.24 14.64 -7.78
CA LEU A 66 -18.38 13.20 -7.98
C LEU A 66 -18.51 12.56 -6.59
N ASN A 67 -19.56 11.77 -6.41
CA ASN A 67 -19.77 11.08 -5.15
C ASN A 67 -18.69 10.00 -4.99
N PRO A 68 -17.79 10.07 -3.98
CA PRO A 68 -16.80 9.03 -3.76
C PRO A 68 -17.44 7.68 -3.36
N ARG A 69 -18.73 7.65 -2.97
CA ARG A 69 -19.50 6.40 -2.84
C ARG A 69 -19.79 5.68 -4.17
N LEU A 70 -19.43 6.29 -5.31
CA LEU A 70 -19.26 5.58 -6.59
C LEU A 70 -18.05 4.63 -6.58
N SER A 71 -17.34 4.53 -5.45
CA SER A 71 -16.52 3.38 -5.11
C SER A 71 -17.32 2.11 -5.34
N SER A 72 -16.99 1.33 -6.37
CA SER A 72 -17.48 -0.03 -6.44
C SER A 72 -16.85 -0.80 -5.30
N PRO A 73 -17.60 -1.71 -4.66
CA PRO A 73 -17.00 -2.66 -3.75
C PRO A 73 -15.75 -3.29 -4.37
N SER A 74 -15.72 -3.53 -5.70
CA SER A 74 -14.66 -4.20 -6.49
C SER A 74 -13.30 -3.53 -6.58
N PHE A 75 -13.22 -2.21 -6.39
CA PHE A 75 -11.98 -1.44 -6.59
C PHE A 75 -11.78 -0.35 -5.53
N GLY A 76 -12.67 -0.22 -4.54
CA GLY A 76 -12.74 0.98 -3.71
C GLY A 76 -12.94 2.23 -4.59
N PRO A 77 -12.34 3.40 -4.25
CA PRO A 77 -12.38 4.57 -5.13
C PRO A 77 -11.67 4.33 -6.49
N GLY A 78 -10.90 3.25 -6.63
CA GLY A 78 -10.19 2.89 -7.85
C GLY A 78 -11.10 2.68 -9.06
N LEU A 79 -12.35 2.22 -8.90
CA LEU A 79 -13.27 2.10 -10.06
C LEU A 79 -13.65 3.48 -10.58
N LEU A 80 -13.93 4.43 -9.69
CA LEU A 80 -14.22 5.80 -10.09
C LEU A 80 -13.04 6.39 -10.86
N PHE A 81 -11.81 6.19 -10.35
CA PHE A 81 -10.60 6.69 -11.00
C PHE A 81 -10.36 6.02 -12.34
N TYR A 82 -10.57 4.70 -12.44
CA TYR A 82 -10.51 3.97 -13.71
C TYR A 82 -11.58 4.43 -14.70
N GLN A 83 -12.85 4.54 -14.30
CA GLN A 83 -13.92 5.03 -15.19
C GLN A 83 -13.68 6.47 -15.67
N VAL A 84 -13.15 7.33 -14.80
CA VAL A 84 -12.78 8.69 -15.20
C VAL A 84 -11.59 8.65 -16.14
N SER A 85 -10.55 7.84 -15.87
CA SER A 85 -9.37 7.73 -16.72
C SER A 85 -9.76 7.30 -18.14
N GLN A 86 -10.67 6.33 -18.29
CA GLN A 86 -11.25 5.92 -19.58
C GLN A 86 -11.89 7.10 -20.32
N LYS A 87 -12.71 7.91 -19.63
CA LYS A 87 -13.38 9.10 -20.21
C LYS A 87 -12.41 10.21 -20.61
N VAL A 88 -11.23 10.27 -20.00
CA VAL A 88 -10.17 11.22 -20.34
C VAL A 88 -9.04 10.57 -21.15
N LYS A 89 -9.33 9.49 -21.89
CA LYS A 89 -8.38 8.80 -22.78
C LYS A 89 -7.11 8.30 -22.07
N HIS A 90 -7.28 7.73 -20.88
CA HIS A 90 -6.20 7.22 -20.02
C HIS A 90 -5.13 8.26 -19.67
N ALA A 91 -5.52 9.54 -19.55
CA ALA A 91 -4.60 10.56 -19.07
C ALA A 91 -3.99 10.17 -17.72
N ARG A 92 -2.67 10.28 -17.60
CA ARG A 92 -1.93 9.93 -16.38
C ARG A 92 -2.15 10.92 -15.23
N VAL A 93 -2.54 12.15 -15.56
CA VAL A 93 -2.94 13.18 -14.61
C VAL A 93 -4.31 13.70 -15.02
N PHE A 94 -5.29 13.59 -14.12
CA PHE A 94 -6.63 14.09 -14.33
C PHE A 94 -7.23 14.62 -13.03
N LYS A 95 -8.32 15.37 -13.12
CA LYS A 95 -9.01 15.94 -11.95
C LYS A 95 -10.36 15.31 -11.73
N ILE A 96 -10.74 15.27 -10.47
CA ILE A 96 -12.09 15.11 -9.99
C ILE A 96 -12.42 16.25 -9.02
N PHE A 97 -13.68 16.38 -8.66
CA PHE A 97 -14.12 17.30 -7.62
C PHE A 97 -14.87 16.52 -6.55
N SER A 98 -14.46 16.68 -5.30
CA SER A 98 -15.06 16.02 -4.14
C SER A 98 -14.80 16.84 -2.89
N GLN A 99 -15.70 16.78 -1.91
CA GLN A 99 -15.58 17.51 -0.63
C GLN A 99 -15.27 19.01 -0.79
N ARG A 100 -15.90 19.68 -1.78
CA ARG A 100 -15.72 21.12 -2.08
C ARG A 100 -14.28 21.54 -2.44
N LYS A 101 -13.45 20.61 -2.93
CA LYS A 101 -12.10 20.88 -3.43
C LYS A 101 -11.80 20.11 -4.71
N GLY A 102 -10.95 20.67 -5.56
CA GLY A 102 -10.34 19.92 -6.66
C GLY A 102 -9.40 18.85 -6.12
N ILE A 103 -9.43 17.67 -6.71
CA ILE A 103 -8.50 16.58 -6.41
C ILE A 103 -7.84 16.14 -7.72
N ALA A 104 -6.51 16.21 -7.77
CA ALA A 104 -5.75 15.61 -8.85
C ALA A 104 -5.53 14.12 -8.57
N VAL A 105 -5.90 13.27 -9.53
CA VAL A 105 -5.54 11.85 -9.55
C VAL A 105 -4.31 11.72 -10.44
N VAL A 106 -3.25 11.13 -9.88
CA VAL A 106 -1.94 11.01 -10.50
C VAL A 106 -1.58 9.54 -10.64
N SER A 107 -1.11 9.13 -11.81
CA SER A 107 -0.60 7.78 -12.08
C SER A 107 0.69 7.87 -12.91
N GLY A 108 1.47 6.80 -12.90
CA GLY A 108 2.80 6.75 -13.51
C GLY A 108 3.89 7.08 -12.49
N TYR A 109 4.94 6.26 -12.45
CA TYR A 109 6.07 6.37 -11.52
C TYR A 109 6.65 7.78 -11.50
N GLN A 110 6.94 8.34 -12.68
CA GLN A 110 7.57 9.65 -12.79
C GLN A 110 6.67 10.77 -12.24
N ASN A 111 5.36 10.69 -12.47
CA ASN A 111 4.40 11.67 -11.97
C ASN A 111 4.23 11.54 -10.45
N THR A 112 4.09 10.31 -9.94
CA THR A 112 4.02 10.05 -8.50
C THR A 112 5.31 10.51 -7.80
N LYS A 113 6.48 10.21 -8.36
CA LYS A 113 7.77 10.67 -7.85
C LYS A 113 7.87 12.18 -7.82
N THR A 114 7.43 12.87 -8.87
CA THR A 114 7.42 14.34 -8.96
C THR A 114 6.57 14.98 -7.86
N VAL A 115 5.41 14.39 -7.55
CA VAL A 115 4.57 14.85 -6.44
C VAL A 115 5.26 14.59 -5.10
N LEU A 116 5.71 13.36 -4.86
CA LEU A 116 6.23 12.94 -3.55
C LEU A 116 7.64 13.45 -3.26
N SER A 117 8.42 13.87 -4.25
CA SER A 117 9.69 14.57 -4.04
C SER A 117 9.51 15.98 -3.50
N GLN A 118 8.31 16.55 -3.64
CA GLN A 118 7.93 17.87 -3.10
C GLN A 118 7.26 17.77 -1.72
N GLU A 119 7.28 16.59 -1.09
CA GLU A 119 6.82 16.40 0.29
C GLU A 119 7.59 17.34 1.24
N PHE A 120 6.89 17.92 2.22
CA PHE A 120 7.41 18.87 3.20
C PHE A 120 7.80 20.25 2.63
N SER A 121 7.51 20.52 1.35
CA SER A 121 7.63 21.85 0.76
C SER A 121 6.32 22.30 0.14
N ALA A 122 6.09 21.98 -1.14
CA ALA A 122 4.86 22.33 -1.86
C ALA A 122 3.73 21.31 -1.64
N VAL A 123 4.07 20.09 -1.19
CA VAL A 123 3.13 19.00 -0.96
C VAL A 123 3.15 18.60 0.51
N VAL A 124 1.96 18.54 1.12
CA VAL A 124 1.77 18.20 2.54
C VAL A 124 0.86 16.97 2.69
N PRO A 125 1.06 16.12 3.71
CA PRO A 125 0.12 15.05 4.02
C PRO A 125 -1.27 15.60 4.35
N GLN A 126 -2.31 15.08 3.71
CA GLN A 126 -3.70 15.42 4.01
C GLN A 126 -4.25 14.31 4.92
N SER A 127 -4.94 14.67 6.02
CA SER A 127 -5.52 13.77 7.05
C SER A 127 -4.61 13.35 8.23
N VAL A 128 -4.20 14.32 9.06
CA VAL A 128 -3.53 14.06 10.34
C VAL A 128 -4.48 13.95 11.55
N PRO A 129 -5.57 14.76 11.70
CA PRO A 129 -6.18 14.93 13.02
C PRO A 129 -6.83 13.68 13.62
N PHE A 130 -7.51 12.86 12.82
CA PHE A 130 -8.24 11.70 13.34
C PHE A 130 -7.31 10.49 13.55
N THR A 131 -6.43 10.18 12.60
CA THR A 131 -5.44 9.10 12.79
C THR A 131 -4.45 9.41 13.91
N ALA A 132 -4.15 10.70 14.15
CA ALA A 132 -3.35 11.12 15.30
C ALA A 132 -4.03 10.80 16.65
N LYS A 133 -5.37 10.76 16.72
CA LYS A 133 -6.08 10.33 17.94
C LYS A 133 -5.98 8.82 18.17
N ILE A 134 -5.99 8.04 17.08
CA ILE A 134 -5.94 6.57 17.13
C ILE A 134 -4.51 6.10 17.45
N VAL A 135 -3.53 6.55 16.68
CA VAL A 135 -2.13 6.12 16.77
C VAL A 135 -1.34 6.94 17.77
N GLY A 136 -1.56 8.25 17.78
CA GLY A 136 -0.82 9.22 18.58
C GLY A 136 -0.05 10.24 17.73
N SER A 137 0.06 11.47 18.25
CA SER A 137 0.61 12.62 17.54
C SER A 137 2.13 12.61 17.38
N HIS A 138 2.85 11.78 18.15
CA HIS A 138 4.31 11.66 18.09
C HIS A 138 4.78 10.59 17.10
N SER A 139 3.86 9.90 16.42
CA SER A 139 4.15 8.88 15.42
C SER A 139 4.78 9.44 14.14
N LEU A 140 5.60 8.62 13.47
CA LEU A 140 6.23 8.93 12.17
C LEU A 140 5.21 9.36 11.11
N ARG A 141 4.01 8.79 11.16
CA ARG A 141 2.89 9.16 10.29
C ARG A 141 2.50 10.63 10.44
N CYS A 142 2.52 11.15 11.67
CA CYS A 142 2.05 12.50 12.00
C CYS A 142 3.15 13.57 11.87
N ALA A 143 4.41 13.19 11.66
CA ALA A 143 5.51 14.13 11.41
C ALA A 143 5.19 15.03 10.20
N ASP A 144 5.18 16.34 10.38
CA ASP A 144 4.73 17.32 9.38
C ASP A 144 5.86 18.03 8.64
N ASN A 145 7.09 17.88 9.12
CA ASN A 145 8.29 18.49 8.55
C ASN A 145 9.40 17.45 8.30
N LYS A 146 10.33 17.80 7.41
CA LYS A 146 11.37 16.89 6.90
C LYS A 146 12.32 16.43 8.01
N GLN A 147 12.75 17.33 8.90
CA GLN A 147 13.69 17.00 9.96
C GLN A 147 13.08 15.98 10.92
N ARG A 148 11.91 16.31 11.49
CA ARG A 148 11.21 15.45 12.42
C ARG A 148 10.85 14.09 11.83
N HIS A 149 10.42 14.08 10.57
CA HIS A 149 10.15 12.84 9.85
C HIS A 149 11.42 11.98 9.70
N SER A 150 12.56 12.61 9.40
CA SER A 150 13.83 11.90 9.27
C SER A 150 14.31 11.29 10.59
N GLU A 151 14.21 12.02 11.69
CA GLU A 151 14.55 11.54 13.05
C GLU A 151 13.71 10.32 13.44
N LEU A 152 12.38 10.45 13.36
CA LEU A 152 11.47 9.34 13.66
C LEU A 152 11.66 8.16 12.69
N ARG A 153 11.99 8.42 11.42
CA ARG A 153 12.24 7.34 10.45
C ARG A 153 13.51 6.57 10.80
N LYS A 154 14.57 7.23 11.26
CA LYS A 154 15.79 6.56 11.76
C LYS A 154 15.45 5.70 12.98
N LEU A 155 14.74 6.27 13.96
CA LEU A 155 14.31 5.57 15.18
C LEU A 155 13.51 4.30 14.88
N VAL A 156 12.40 4.43 14.15
CA VAL A 156 11.53 3.29 13.83
C VAL A 156 12.22 2.33 12.85
N GLY A 157 13.05 2.88 11.95
CA GLY A 157 13.76 2.12 10.94
C GLY A 157 14.83 1.19 11.53
N ALA A 158 15.41 1.51 12.69
CA ALA A 158 16.38 0.65 13.36
C ALA A 158 15.83 -0.76 13.65
N ALA A 159 14.52 -0.87 13.89
CA ALA A 159 13.88 -2.13 14.22
C ALA A 159 13.52 -3.01 13.01
N VAL A 160 13.45 -2.44 11.80
CA VAL A 160 13.05 -3.14 10.56
C VAL A 160 14.17 -3.15 9.52
N GLN A 161 15.42 -3.03 9.96
CA GLN A 161 16.60 -3.13 9.09
C GLN A 161 16.70 -4.54 8.47
N PRO A 162 17.31 -4.68 7.27
CA PRO A 162 17.45 -5.97 6.59
C PRO A 162 18.06 -7.08 7.47
N ASN A 163 19.07 -6.76 8.29
CA ASN A 163 19.67 -7.75 9.20
C ASN A 163 18.68 -8.22 10.28
N ARG A 164 17.85 -7.32 10.82
CA ARG A 164 16.81 -7.69 11.80
C ARG A 164 15.73 -8.55 11.15
N VAL A 165 15.34 -8.24 9.91
CA VAL A 165 14.37 -9.05 9.15
C VAL A 165 14.93 -10.45 8.87
N ARG A 166 16.23 -10.58 8.56
CA ARG A 166 16.90 -11.88 8.44
C ARG A 166 16.78 -12.70 9.71
N ASP A 167 17.08 -12.10 10.86
CA ASP A 167 17.06 -12.79 12.15
C ASP A 167 15.64 -13.20 12.58
N MET A 168 14.59 -12.53 12.04
CA MET A 168 13.19 -12.84 12.34
C MET A 168 12.65 -14.09 11.62
N VAL A 169 13.32 -14.60 10.58
CA VAL A 169 12.78 -15.71 9.74
C VAL A 169 12.36 -16.94 10.53
N PRO A 170 13.18 -17.48 11.48
CA PRO A 170 12.78 -18.65 12.26
C PRO A 170 11.53 -18.39 13.11
N ALA A 171 11.43 -17.19 13.70
CA ALA A 171 10.26 -16.83 14.51
C ALA A 171 9.01 -16.63 13.65
N LEU A 172 9.14 -16.05 12.44
CA LEU A 172 8.05 -15.95 11.47
C LEU A 172 7.53 -17.32 11.05
N GLN A 173 8.44 -18.28 10.80
CA GLN A 173 8.06 -19.65 10.47
C GLN A 173 7.26 -20.27 11.62
N HIS A 174 7.78 -20.19 12.84
CA HIS A 174 7.11 -20.75 14.02
C HIS A 174 5.72 -20.12 14.26
N ILE A 175 5.56 -18.81 14.03
CA ILE A 175 4.26 -18.13 14.12
C ILE A 175 3.30 -18.66 13.04
N ALA A 176 3.76 -18.83 11.80
CA ALA A 176 2.94 -19.36 10.72
C ALA A 176 2.49 -20.80 11.03
N GLU A 177 3.40 -21.66 11.47
CA GLU A 177 3.10 -23.05 11.88
C GLU A 177 2.06 -23.07 13.01
N SER A 178 2.30 -22.30 14.09
CA SER A 178 1.38 -22.24 15.23
C SER A 178 -0.03 -21.78 14.85
N VAL A 179 -0.16 -20.81 13.93
CA VAL A 179 -1.46 -20.30 13.48
C VAL A 179 -2.21 -21.34 12.64
N LEU A 180 -1.49 -22.11 11.82
CA LEU A 180 -2.07 -23.15 10.96
C LEU A 180 -2.45 -24.42 11.74
N GLU A 181 -1.68 -24.79 12.77
CA GLU A 181 -1.97 -25.89 13.69
C GLU A 181 -3.25 -25.65 14.51
N GLN A 182 -3.53 -24.39 14.86
CA GLN A 182 -4.77 -24.01 15.54
C GLN A 182 -6.03 -24.17 14.65
N GLN A 183 -5.86 -24.38 13.34
CA GLN A 183 -6.97 -24.62 12.43
C GLN A 183 -7.34 -26.10 12.41
N SER A 184 -8.35 -26.47 13.20
CA SER A 184 -8.88 -27.84 13.30
C SER A 184 -9.97 -28.16 12.26
N SER A 185 -10.61 -27.13 11.69
CA SER A 185 -11.69 -27.28 10.72
C SER A 185 -11.16 -27.64 9.32
N THR A 186 -11.86 -28.52 8.62
CA THR A 186 -11.62 -28.81 7.20
C THR A 186 -11.80 -27.57 6.32
N THR A 187 -12.71 -26.67 6.73
CA THR A 187 -12.97 -25.41 6.02
C THR A 187 -12.32 -24.26 6.79
N MET A 188 -11.54 -23.43 6.10
CA MET A 188 -10.80 -22.31 6.69
C MET A 188 -11.18 -20.98 6.05
N GLN A 189 -11.46 -19.99 6.90
CA GLN A 189 -11.62 -18.60 6.49
C GLN A 189 -10.23 -17.95 6.44
N MET A 190 -9.63 -17.86 5.26
CA MET A 190 -8.23 -17.42 5.11
C MET A 190 -8.02 -15.98 5.56
N GLU A 191 -9.06 -15.14 5.53
CA GLU A 191 -8.97 -13.81 6.11
C GLU A 191 -8.66 -13.85 7.62
N ASP A 192 -9.28 -14.76 8.37
CA ASP A 192 -9.07 -14.90 9.81
C ASP A 192 -7.71 -15.50 10.13
N VAL A 193 -7.27 -16.49 9.32
CA VAL A 193 -5.94 -17.10 9.42
C VAL A 193 -4.85 -16.05 9.17
N CYS A 194 -4.93 -15.33 8.06
CA CYS A 194 -3.95 -14.29 7.69
C CYS A 194 -3.96 -13.13 8.69
N THR A 195 -5.14 -12.75 9.21
CA THR A 195 -5.24 -11.70 10.25
C THR A 195 -4.61 -12.18 11.56
N SER A 196 -4.81 -13.44 11.95
CA SER A 196 -4.20 -14.01 13.15
C SER A 196 -2.68 -14.06 13.03
N PHE A 197 -2.15 -14.50 11.88
CA PHE A 197 -0.71 -14.48 11.59
C PHE A 197 -0.11 -13.07 11.75
N ALA A 198 -0.69 -12.06 11.10
CA ALA A 198 -0.17 -10.69 11.16
C ALA A 198 -0.26 -10.08 12.59
N LEU A 199 -1.32 -10.41 13.35
CA LEU A 199 -1.44 -10.00 14.75
C LEU A 199 -0.41 -10.69 15.66
N ASP A 200 -0.09 -11.95 15.41
CA ASP A 200 0.90 -12.67 16.19
C ASP A 200 2.33 -12.18 15.91
N VAL A 201 2.62 -11.80 14.65
CA VAL A 201 3.83 -11.08 14.32
C VAL A 201 3.91 -9.77 15.11
N ALA A 202 2.83 -9.01 15.18
CA ALA A 202 2.78 -7.78 15.97
C ALA A 202 2.99 -8.02 17.47
N TRP A 203 2.37 -9.07 18.03
CA TRP A 203 2.52 -9.43 19.44
C TRP A 203 3.94 -9.88 19.78
N ARG A 204 4.49 -10.82 19.00
CA ARG A 204 5.74 -11.52 19.33
C ARG A 204 7.00 -10.84 18.81
N LEU A 205 6.95 -10.19 17.65
CA LEU A 205 8.13 -9.57 17.02
C LEU A 205 8.14 -8.04 17.17
N ILE A 206 6.97 -7.40 17.07
CA ILE A 206 6.91 -5.94 17.24
C ILE A 206 7.00 -5.59 18.73
N ILE A 207 6.05 -6.07 19.53
CA ILE A 207 6.04 -5.79 20.98
C ILE A 207 7.05 -6.68 21.71
N GLY A 208 7.19 -7.97 21.35
CA GLY A 208 8.11 -8.88 22.05
C GLY A 208 7.48 -9.57 23.25
N LEU A 209 6.17 -9.87 23.19
CA LEU A 209 5.44 -10.57 24.24
C LEU A 209 5.24 -12.03 23.86
N GLN A 210 5.37 -12.94 24.83
CA GLN A 210 5.29 -14.40 24.62
C GLN A 210 4.07 -15.04 25.31
N ASP A 211 3.30 -14.28 26.08
CA ASP A 211 2.14 -14.79 26.82
C ASP A 211 1.00 -15.16 25.86
N MET A 212 0.69 -16.45 25.79
CA MET A 212 -0.32 -17.03 24.91
C MET A 212 -1.74 -16.79 25.42
N ASP A 213 -1.95 -16.60 26.73
CA ASP A 213 -3.29 -16.38 27.28
C ASP A 213 -3.79 -14.96 26.93
N GLN A 214 -2.86 -14.02 26.79
CA GLN A 214 -3.15 -12.63 26.45
C GLN A 214 -3.31 -12.40 24.94
N ILE A 215 -2.83 -13.29 24.07
CA ILE A 215 -2.83 -13.04 22.61
C ILE A 215 -4.25 -12.90 22.05
N SER A 216 -5.21 -13.68 22.57
CA SER A 216 -6.62 -13.60 22.18
C SER A 216 -7.25 -12.26 22.59
N ILE A 217 -6.92 -11.79 23.79
CA ILE A 217 -7.36 -10.49 24.33
C ILE A 217 -6.73 -9.35 23.52
N PHE A 218 -5.45 -9.46 23.18
CA PHE A 218 -4.74 -8.54 22.31
C PHE A 218 -5.40 -8.45 20.92
N ARG A 219 -5.65 -9.59 20.27
CA ARG A 219 -6.31 -9.64 18.95
C ARG A 219 -7.67 -8.95 18.99
N TYR A 220 -8.44 -9.13 20.07
CA TYR A 220 -9.71 -8.42 20.28
C TYR A 220 -9.51 -6.90 20.35
N HIS A 221 -8.60 -6.44 21.21
CA HIS A 221 -8.36 -5.01 21.38
C HIS A 221 -7.77 -4.34 20.13
N VAL A 222 -6.89 -4.99 19.38
CA VAL A 222 -6.41 -4.45 18.10
C VAL A 222 -7.57 -4.29 17.12
N LYS A 223 -8.43 -5.32 16.95
CA LYS A 223 -9.60 -5.23 16.06
C LYS A 223 -10.55 -4.10 16.50
N ALA A 224 -10.84 -3.98 17.79
CA ALA A 224 -11.71 -2.92 18.33
C ALA A 224 -11.09 -1.51 18.18
N TRP A 225 -9.79 -1.38 18.43
CA TRP A 225 -9.04 -0.13 18.24
C TRP A 225 -9.05 0.33 16.77
N LEU A 226 -8.82 -0.60 15.84
CA LEU A 226 -8.81 -0.33 14.40
C LEU A 226 -10.18 0.07 13.86
N ARG A 227 -11.29 -0.44 14.42
CA ARG A 227 -12.64 0.00 14.04
C ARG A 227 -12.83 1.50 14.21
N GLY A 228 -12.19 2.09 15.22
CA GLY A 228 -12.18 3.54 15.45
C GLY A 228 -11.76 4.33 14.20
N ILE A 229 -10.86 3.80 13.36
CA ILE A 229 -10.42 4.43 12.10
C ILE A 229 -11.58 4.62 11.11
N TYR A 230 -12.53 3.68 11.08
CA TYR A 230 -13.58 3.59 10.07
C TYR A 230 -14.95 4.07 10.55
N SER A 231 -15.28 3.86 11.83
CA SER A 231 -16.59 4.19 12.41
C SER A 231 -16.63 5.56 13.10
N GLY A 232 -15.49 6.19 13.36
CA GLY A 232 -15.42 7.46 14.07
C GLY A 232 -15.58 7.31 15.60
N ALA A 233 -16.26 8.27 16.23
CA ALA A 233 -16.34 8.41 17.69
C ALA A 233 -17.39 7.50 18.39
N ASN A 234 -18.03 6.59 17.66
CA ASN A 234 -19.15 5.78 18.17
C ASN A 234 -18.75 4.41 18.75
N ASP A 235 -17.47 4.02 18.65
CA ASP A 235 -16.92 2.80 19.26
C ASP A 235 -16.00 3.16 20.44
N ASP A 236 -15.96 2.30 21.48
CA ASP A 236 -15.01 2.39 22.60
C ASP A 236 -13.60 1.93 22.20
N TRP A 237 -13.05 2.55 21.15
CA TRP A 237 -11.68 2.30 20.69
C TRP A 237 -10.65 2.84 21.69
N GLN A 238 -11.02 3.80 22.54
CA GLN A 238 -10.17 4.41 23.55
C GLN A 238 -9.77 3.40 24.63
N THR A 239 -10.72 2.61 25.15
CA THR A 239 -10.40 1.52 26.10
C THR A 239 -9.43 0.52 25.48
N SER A 240 -9.65 0.17 24.20
CA SER A 240 -8.76 -0.75 23.49
C SER A 240 -7.38 -0.14 23.24
N ARG A 241 -7.30 1.16 22.90
CA ARG A 241 -6.01 1.87 22.80
C ARG A 241 -5.28 1.85 24.13
N GLN A 242 -5.98 2.12 25.25
CA GLN A 242 -5.37 2.13 26.58
C GLN A 242 -4.82 0.75 26.95
N PHE A 243 -5.55 -0.33 26.63
CA PHE A 243 -5.03 -1.69 26.80
C PHE A 243 -3.71 -1.89 26.05
N LEU A 244 -3.66 -1.51 24.76
CA LEU A 244 -2.45 -1.65 23.94
C LEU A 244 -1.28 -0.85 24.50
N VAL A 245 -1.53 0.41 24.90
CA VAL A 245 -0.54 1.26 25.57
C VAL A 245 0.00 0.57 26.82
N ASN A 246 -0.87 0.05 27.69
CA ASN A 246 -0.45 -0.64 28.91
C ASN A 246 0.44 -1.85 28.64
N GLN A 247 0.19 -2.62 27.57
CA GLN A 247 1.05 -3.75 27.20
C GLN A 247 2.44 -3.28 26.72
N ILE A 248 2.49 -2.20 25.94
CA ILE A 248 3.74 -1.59 25.48
C ILE A 248 4.52 -1.03 26.67
N GLU A 249 3.85 -0.36 27.62
CA GLU A 249 4.49 0.18 28.81
C GLU A 249 5.09 -0.92 29.70
N LYS A 250 4.37 -2.03 29.90
CA LYS A 250 4.89 -3.22 30.60
C LYS A 250 6.15 -3.75 29.91
N LYS A 251 6.15 -3.80 28.58
CA LYS A 251 7.32 -4.23 27.82
C LYS A 251 8.50 -3.27 28.01
N LEU A 252 8.27 -1.97 27.94
CA LEU A 252 9.31 -0.97 28.16
C LEU A 252 9.94 -1.10 29.55
N GLN A 253 9.11 -1.24 30.59
CA GLN A 253 9.58 -1.45 31.97
C GLN A 253 10.40 -2.74 32.09
N TYR A 254 9.98 -3.82 31.43
CA TYR A 254 10.76 -5.07 31.40
C TYR A 254 12.12 -4.87 30.75
N LEU A 255 12.20 -4.18 29.61
CA LEU A 255 13.45 -3.93 28.89
C LEU A 255 14.41 -3.03 29.69
N GLU A 256 13.89 -2.03 30.39
CA GLU A 256 14.69 -1.18 31.27
C GLU A 256 15.36 -1.97 32.41
N GLN A 257 14.70 -3.03 32.90
CA GLN A 257 15.20 -3.87 33.99
C GLN A 257 16.12 -5.01 33.52
N ASN A 258 15.85 -5.56 32.33
CA ASN A 258 16.48 -6.81 31.86
C ASN A 258 17.45 -6.60 30.67
N GLY A 259 17.48 -5.41 30.08
CA GLY A 259 18.31 -5.10 28.91
C GLY A 259 17.61 -5.37 27.57
N PRO A 260 18.36 -5.23 26.44
CA PRO A 260 17.81 -5.38 25.10
C PRO A 260 17.44 -6.81 24.75
N ASP A 261 16.47 -6.95 23.85
CA ASP A 261 16.06 -8.22 23.25
C ASP A 261 15.82 -8.08 21.73
N GLU A 262 15.23 -9.10 21.11
CA GLU A 262 15.01 -9.15 19.65
C GLU A 262 13.80 -8.35 19.17
N SER A 263 12.99 -7.78 20.07
CA SER A 263 11.77 -7.07 19.70
C SER A 263 12.03 -5.72 19.00
N THR A 264 11.06 -5.28 18.22
CA THR A 264 11.07 -3.94 17.60
C THR A 264 11.04 -2.84 18.65
N VAL A 265 10.27 -3.01 19.73
CA VAL A 265 10.25 -2.09 20.88
C VAL A 265 11.66 -1.92 21.45
N SER A 266 12.41 -3.01 21.63
CA SER A 266 13.80 -2.96 22.11
C SER A 266 14.69 -2.16 21.17
N GLY A 267 14.60 -2.40 19.86
CA GLY A 267 15.33 -1.63 18.86
C GLY A 267 15.10 -0.13 18.96
N MET A 268 13.87 0.32 19.24
CA MET A 268 13.56 1.75 19.44
C MET A 268 14.04 2.29 20.79
N LEU A 269 13.92 1.52 21.86
CA LEU A 269 14.31 1.95 23.21
C LEU A 269 15.83 2.15 23.35
N PHE A 270 16.61 1.27 22.72
CA PHE A 270 18.08 1.28 22.81
C PHE A 270 18.76 1.95 21.61
N ALA A 271 17.99 2.50 20.65
CA ALA A 271 18.56 3.28 19.56
C ALA A 271 19.22 4.56 20.09
N THR A 272 20.50 4.75 19.77
CA THR A 272 21.23 6.01 19.99
C THR A 272 21.32 6.79 18.69
N GLU A 273 20.80 8.01 18.66
CA GLU A 273 20.99 8.92 17.52
C GLU A 273 22.41 9.51 17.53
N GLU A 274 22.90 9.94 16.36
CA GLU A 274 24.19 10.64 16.18
C GLU A 274 24.31 11.92 17.04
N ASN A 275 23.18 12.46 17.50
CA ASN A 275 23.09 13.65 18.36
C ASN A 275 22.83 13.31 19.84
N GLU A 276 23.02 12.05 20.25
CA GLU A 276 22.77 11.53 21.61
C GLU A 276 21.31 11.66 22.12
N ARG A 277 20.37 12.09 21.28
CA ARG A 277 18.95 12.18 21.63
C ARG A 277 18.36 10.78 21.75
N LYS A 278 17.83 10.47 22.93
CA LYS A 278 16.98 9.27 23.14
C LYS A 278 15.54 9.58 22.77
N ALA A 279 14.86 8.61 22.19
CA ALA A 279 13.43 8.71 21.94
C ALA A 279 12.64 8.83 23.24
N THR A 280 11.58 9.63 23.25
CA THR A 280 10.70 9.69 24.43
C THR A 280 9.83 8.45 24.50
N LYS A 281 9.31 8.14 25.69
CA LYS A 281 8.40 7.00 25.89
C LYS A 281 7.18 7.10 24.97
N GLU A 282 6.63 8.30 24.83
CA GLU A 282 5.48 8.60 23.97
C GLU A 282 5.81 8.40 22.49
N GLU A 283 7.00 8.80 22.04
CA GLU A 283 7.46 8.54 20.68
C GLU A 283 7.52 7.03 20.41
N ILE A 284 8.05 6.24 21.34
CA ILE A 284 8.13 4.78 21.19
C ILE A 284 6.71 4.20 21.15
N ILE A 285 5.85 4.51 22.12
CA ILE A 285 4.48 3.99 22.19
C ILE A 285 3.69 4.32 20.91
N ASP A 286 3.69 5.58 20.48
CA ASP A 286 2.95 6.03 19.30
C ASP A 286 3.47 5.34 18.02
N ASN A 287 4.77 5.09 17.92
CA ASN A 287 5.34 4.37 16.77
C ASN A 287 5.13 2.85 16.83
N VAL A 288 5.06 2.24 18.01
CA VAL A 288 4.66 0.83 18.14
C VAL A 288 3.22 0.65 17.69
N LEU A 289 2.31 1.52 18.14
CA LEU A 289 0.93 1.54 17.66
C LEU A 289 0.87 1.74 16.14
N LEU A 290 1.69 2.65 15.59
CA LEU A 290 1.78 2.86 14.14
C LEU A 290 2.18 1.56 13.41
N LEU A 291 3.17 0.83 13.92
CA LEU A 291 3.63 -0.42 13.32
C LEU A 291 2.56 -1.52 13.39
N ILE A 292 1.84 -1.64 14.52
CA ILE A 292 0.72 -2.59 14.65
C ILE A 292 -0.36 -2.28 13.61
N LEU A 293 -0.76 -1.00 13.49
CA LEU A 293 -1.73 -0.56 12.48
C LEU A 293 -1.24 -0.86 11.06
N ALA A 294 -0.01 -0.46 10.74
CA ALA A 294 0.52 -0.52 9.39
C ALA A 294 0.78 -1.96 8.93
N GLY A 295 1.33 -2.81 9.80
CA GLY A 295 1.71 -4.19 9.48
C GLY A 295 0.54 -5.18 9.53
N THR A 296 -0.43 -4.99 10.43
CA THR A 296 -1.50 -5.99 10.59
C THR A 296 -2.46 -6.02 9.40
N GLU A 297 -3.14 -4.91 9.11
CA GLU A 297 -4.22 -4.92 8.12
C GLU A 297 -3.71 -5.10 6.69
N THR A 298 -2.51 -4.58 6.38
CA THR A 298 -1.96 -4.60 5.02
C THR A 298 -1.42 -5.96 4.62
N SER A 299 -0.61 -6.60 5.48
CA SER A 299 -0.08 -7.95 5.21
C SER A 299 -1.19 -8.98 5.22
N ALA A 300 -2.12 -8.92 6.20
CA ALA A 300 -3.26 -9.84 6.24
C ALA A 300 -4.15 -9.74 4.99
N ALA A 301 -4.45 -8.53 4.51
CA ALA A 301 -5.25 -8.35 3.30
C ALA A 301 -4.51 -8.79 2.03
N THR A 302 -3.19 -8.57 1.96
CA THR A 302 -2.37 -9.03 0.84
C THR A 302 -2.32 -10.56 0.80
N LEU A 303 -2.04 -11.22 1.93
CA LEU A 303 -2.07 -12.68 2.04
C LEU A 303 -3.44 -13.26 1.70
N THR A 304 -4.53 -12.62 2.15
CA THR A 304 -5.89 -13.02 1.78
C THR A 304 -6.09 -12.98 0.26
N ASN A 305 -5.58 -11.95 -0.42
CA ASN A 305 -5.62 -11.86 -1.88
C ASN A 305 -4.69 -12.88 -2.56
N CYS A 306 -3.51 -13.19 -1.98
CA CYS A 306 -2.66 -14.29 -2.46
C CYS A 306 -3.45 -15.60 -2.45
N MET A 307 -4.19 -15.89 -1.37
CA MET A 307 -5.01 -17.11 -1.26
C MET A 307 -6.15 -17.16 -2.26
N LEU A 308 -6.81 -16.03 -2.51
CA LEU A 308 -7.81 -15.93 -3.56
C LEU A 308 -7.21 -16.29 -4.92
N LEU A 309 -6.09 -15.64 -5.27
CA LEU A 309 -5.46 -15.78 -6.58
C LEU A 309 -4.88 -17.19 -6.78
N ALA A 310 -4.30 -17.79 -5.73
CA ALA A 310 -3.87 -19.18 -5.72
C ALA A 310 -5.05 -20.15 -5.89
N GLY A 311 -6.20 -19.89 -5.25
CA GLY A 311 -7.41 -20.70 -5.41
C GLY A 311 -8.04 -20.58 -6.80
N LEU A 312 -7.94 -19.40 -7.44
CA LEU A 312 -8.38 -19.17 -8.82
C LEU A 312 -7.42 -19.75 -9.86
N ARG A 313 -6.15 -20.00 -9.47
CA ARG A 313 -5.10 -20.57 -10.31
C ARG A 313 -4.40 -21.72 -9.58
N PRO A 314 -5.06 -22.89 -9.46
CA PRO A 314 -4.48 -24.06 -8.78
C PRO A 314 -3.14 -24.49 -9.38
N ASP A 315 -2.93 -24.29 -10.69
CA ASP A 315 -1.66 -24.54 -11.36
C ASP A 315 -0.52 -23.66 -10.82
N ALA A 316 -0.81 -22.41 -10.47
CA ALA A 316 0.15 -21.52 -9.82
C ALA A 316 0.44 -21.98 -8.38
N TRP A 317 -0.56 -22.46 -7.65
CA TRP A 317 -0.33 -23.02 -6.31
C TRP A 317 0.56 -24.28 -6.36
N GLN A 318 0.34 -25.17 -7.32
CA GLN A 318 1.20 -26.36 -7.48
C GLN A 318 2.67 -26.00 -7.74
N LYS A 319 2.94 -24.90 -8.45
CA LYS A 319 4.32 -24.41 -8.62
C LYS A 319 4.93 -23.87 -7.32
N VAL A 320 4.14 -23.23 -6.46
CA VAL A 320 4.58 -22.86 -5.10
C VAL A 320 4.93 -24.12 -4.30
N VAL A 321 4.06 -25.14 -4.34
CA VAL A 321 4.29 -26.41 -3.64
C VAL A 321 5.56 -27.10 -4.13
N GLN A 322 5.75 -27.18 -5.46
CA GLN A 322 6.95 -27.74 -6.06
C GLN A 322 8.21 -26.97 -5.62
N GLU A 323 8.20 -25.65 -5.69
CA GLU A 323 9.31 -24.81 -5.22
C GLU A 323 9.64 -25.10 -3.74
N GLN A 324 8.61 -25.22 -2.89
CA GLN A 324 8.83 -25.51 -1.47
C GLN A 324 9.38 -26.92 -1.22
N GLN A 325 8.99 -27.90 -2.02
CA GLN A 325 9.55 -29.26 -1.95
C GLN A 325 11.05 -29.26 -2.31
N GLU A 326 11.41 -28.58 -3.41
CA GLU A 326 12.81 -28.42 -3.84
C GLU A 326 13.64 -27.68 -2.78
N MET A 327 13.07 -26.65 -2.14
CA MET A 327 13.72 -25.94 -1.03
C MET A 327 13.93 -26.84 0.19
N ILE A 328 12.97 -27.71 0.54
CA ILE A 328 13.14 -28.66 1.66
C ILE A 328 14.27 -29.65 1.35
N GLU A 329 14.35 -30.17 0.13
CA GLU A 329 15.40 -31.10 -0.28
C GLU A 329 16.80 -30.46 -0.20
N LYS A 330 16.89 -29.17 -0.54
CA LYS A 330 18.16 -28.42 -0.57
C LYS A 330 18.61 -27.89 0.79
N TYR A 331 17.68 -27.39 1.61
CA TYR A 331 17.99 -26.65 2.85
C TYR A 331 17.42 -27.28 4.12
N GLY A 332 16.56 -28.29 3.99
CA GLY A 332 15.82 -28.87 5.10
C GLY A 332 14.51 -28.12 5.43
N PRO A 333 13.80 -28.54 6.50
CA PRO A 333 12.48 -28.01 6.83
C PRO A 333 12.51 -26.59 7.42
N GLN A 334 13.65 -26.14 7.93
CA GLN A 334 13.81 -24.82 8.52
C GLN A 334 14.08 -23.77 7.43
N LEU A 335 13.27 -22.72 7.40
CA LEU A 335 13.47 -21.57 6.51
C LEU A 335 14.63 -20.72 7.04
N SER A 336 15.50 -20.32 6.12
CA SER A 336 16.49 -19.27 6.35
C SER A 336 16.24 -18.11 5.40
N TYR A 337 16.74 -16.93 5.75
CA TYR A 337 16.66 -15.77 4.87
C TYR A 337 17.38 -16.04 3.54
N GLU A 338 18.53 -16.71 3.58
CA GLU A 338 19.32 -17.07 2.40
C GLU A 338 18.53 -18.00 1.47
N ALA A 339 17.80 -18.99 2.00
CA ALA A 339 16.95 -19.87 1.20
C ALA A 339 15.80 -19.08 0.55
N LEU A 340 15.18 -18.16 1.30
CA LEU A 340 14.09 -17.31 0.80
C LEU A 340 14.52 -16.30 -0.28
N GLU A 341 15.78 -15.86 -0.27
CA GLU A 341 16.30 -14.95 -1.29
C GLU A 341 16.77 -15.69 -2.55
N ASN A 342 17.39 -16.86 -2.39
CA ASN A 342 18.02 -17.56 -3.50
C ASN A 342 17.05 -18.46 -4.29
N ASP A 343 16.13 -19.16 -3.60
CA ASP A 343 15.37 -20.27 -4.20
C ASP A 343 13.84 -20.17 -3.99
N CYS A 344 13.32 -19.07 -3.44
CA CYS A 344 11.88 -18.82 -3.23
C CYS A 344 11.29 -17.81 -4.26
N ARG A 345 11.74 -17.91 -5.51
CA ARG A 345 11.51 -16.91 -6.58
C ARG A 345 10.07 -16.90 -7.10
N TYR A 346 9.44 -18.07 -7.22
CA TYR A 346 8.07 -18.23 -7.67
C TYR A 346 7.08 -17.75 -6.60
N THR A 347 7.31 -18.11 -5.33
CA THR A 347 6.51 -17.62 -4.20
C THR A 347 6.64 -16.10 -4.04
N ASP A 348 7.84 -15.53 -4.21
CA ASP A 348 8.03 -14.08 -4.29
C ASP A 348 7.21 -13.46 -5.45
N GLY A 349 7.25 -14.11 -6.64
CA GLY A 349 6.44 -13.74 -7.79
C GLY A 349 4.93 -13.76 -7.51
N VAL A 350 4.43 -14.72 -6.74
CA VAL A 350 3.02 -14.81 -6.30
C VAL A 350 2.64 -13.60 -5.44
N VAL A 351 3.48 -13.24 -4.45
CA VAL A 351 3.24 -12.07 -3.59
C VAL A 351 3.26 -10.79 -4.42
N ARG A 352 4.28 -10.61 -5.27
CA ARG A 352 4.42 -9.41 -6.11
C ARG A 352 3.30 -9.26 -7.11
N GLU A 353 2.88 -10.34 -7.76
CA GLU A 353 1.78 -10.33 -8.70
C GLU A 353 0.43 -10.03 -8.03
N SER A 354 0.24 -10.56 -6.81
CA SER A 354 -0.92 -10.23 -5.99
C SER A 354 -0.96 -8.74 -5.63
N LEU A 355 0.19 -8.17 -5.22
CA LEU A 355 0.34 -6.73 -4.98
C LEU A 355 0.19 -5.90 -6.25
N ARG A 356 0.53 -6.44 -7.43
CA ARG A 356 0.36 -5.76 -8.72
C ARG A 356 -1.13 -5.64 -9.06
N ILE A 357 -1.87 -6.75 -9.00
CA ILE A 357 -3.29 -6.83 -9.38
C ILE A 357 -4.19 -6.17 -8.33
N LYS A 358 -3.92 -6.41 -7.04
CA LYS A 358 -4.64 -5.83 -5.91
C LYS A 358 -3.73 -4.97 -5.02
N PRO A 359 -3.24 -3.82 -5.54
CA PRO A 359 -2.45 -2.92 -4.74
C PRO A 359 -3.30 -2.23 -3.67
N THR A 360 -2.63 -1.68 -2.66
CA THR A 360 -3.22 -0.69 -1.75
C THR A 360 -3.76 0.50 -2.55
N THR A 361 -5.08 0.64 -2.64
CA THR A 361 -5.72 1.68 -3.47
C THR A 361 -5.60 3.07 -2.83
N GLY A 362 -5.32 4.10 -3.66
CA GLY A 362 -5.45 5.53 -3.31
C GLY A 362 -4.23 6.26 -2.75
N GLY A 363 -3.16 5.57 -2.35
CA GLY A 363 -2.03 6.23 -1.67
C GLY A 363 -2.47 6.99 -0.39
N SER A 364 -1.54 7.55 0.36
CA SER A 364 -1.94 8.53 1.37
C SER A 364 -2.27 9.86 0.70
N MET A 365 -3.48 10.38 0.89
CA MET A 365 -3.88 11.67 0.31
C MET A 365 -2.87 12.77 0.65
N ARG A 366 -2.67 13.67 -0.29
CA ARG A 366 -1.84 14.87 -0.16
C ARG A 366 -2.66 16.12 -0.40
N GLY A 367 -2.15 17.23 0.10
CA GLY A 367 -2.59 18.57 -0.23
C GLY A 367 -1.45 19.35 -0.86
N THR A 368 -1.76 20.28 -1.73
CA THR A 368 -0.80 21.26 -2.24
C THR A 368 -0.79 22.50 -1.37
N ALA A 369 0.33 22.81 -0.72
CA ALA A 369 0.54 24.07 -0.02
C ALA A 369 0.78 25.24 -1.00
N SER A 370 1.38 24.94 -2.16
CA SER A 370 1.56 25.87 -3.28
C SER A 370 1.27 25.17 -4.61
N THR A 371 1.01 25.94 -5.66
CA THR A 371 0.72 25.38 -7.00
C THR A 371 1.94 24.65 -7.57
N ILE A 372 1.77 23.37 -7.89
CA ILE A 372 2.80 22.53 -8.51
C ILE A 372 2.45 22.21 -9.97
N VAL A 373 3.44 21.78 -10.76
CA VAL A 373 3.23 21.31 -12.13
C VAL A 373 3.60 19.83 -12.22
N VAL A 374 2.71 19.02 -12.80
CA VAL A 374 2.91 17.58 -13.02
C VAL A 374 2.40 17.24 -14.42
N ASP A 375 3.24 16.62 -15.24
CA ASP A 375 2.90 16.19 -16.61
C ASP A 375 2.29 17.30 -17.47
N GLY A 376 2.85 18.52 -17.36
CA GLY A 376 2.37 19.71 -18.09
C GLY A 376 1.08 20.35 -17.56
N TYR A 377 0.54 19.87 -16.42
CA TYR A 377 -0.65 20.43 -15.79
C TYR A 377 -0.34 21.11 -14.46
N GLN A 378 -0.99 22.25 -14.19
CA GLN A 378 -0.95 22.86 -12.87
C GLN A 378 -1.93 22.19 -11.91
N ILE A 379 -1.46 21.88 -10.70
CA ILE A 379 -2.28 21.47 -9.56
C ILE A 379 -2.28 22.64 -8.58
N PRO A 380 -3.34 23.48 -8.55
CA PRO A 380 -3.36 24.71 -7.76
C PRO A 380 -3.27 24.48 -6.26
N ALA A 381 -2.73 25.47 -5.53
CA ALA A 381 -2.73 25.47 -4.06
C ALA A 381 -4.12 25.16 -3.46
N GLY A 382 -4.13 24.42 -2.35
CA GLY A 382 -5.34 23.95 -1.67
C GLY A 382 -6.03 22.71 -2.31
N TRP A 383 -5.55 22.21 -3.46
CA TRP A 383 -6.07 20.98 -4.04
C TRP A 383 -5.64 19.74 -3.26
N GLY A 384 -6.46 18.69 -3.33
CA GLY A 384 -6.05 17.35 -2.95
C GLY A 384 -5.24 16.69 -4.07
N ILE A 385 -4.36 15.77 -3.70
CA ILE A 385 -3.71 14.85 -4.63
C ILE A 385 -3.86 13.43 -4.10
N THR A 386 -4.25 12.52 -4.98
CA THR A 386 -4.17 11.08 -4.77
C THR A 386 -3.33 10.48 -5.89
N TYR A 387 -2.43 9.58 -5.53
CA TYR A 387 -1.65 8.82 -6.50
C TYR A 387 -2.19 7.39 -6.53
N ASP A 388 -2.69 6.96 -7.68
CA ASP A 388 -3.39 5.69 -7.80
C ASP A 388 -2.45 4.60 -8.30
N ARG A 389 -2.14 3.64 -7.42
CA ARG A 389 -1.26 2.51 -7.71
C ARG A 389 -1.85 1.57 -8.75
N TYR A 390 -3.16 1.33 -8.69
CA TYR A 390 -3.82 0.43 -9.64
C TYR A 390 -3.71 0.97 -11.06
N LEU A 391 -4.03 2.26 -11.28
CA LEU A 391 -3.85 2.91 -12.58
C LEU A 391 -2.39 2.95 -13.00
N THR A 392 -1.46 3.10 -12.06
CA THR A 392 -0.04 3.08 -12.39
C THR A 392 0.41 1.71 -12.88
N HIS A 393 0.03 0.65 -12.15
CA HIS A 393 0.32 -0.74 -12.51
C HIS A 393 -0.38 -1.16 -13.82
N LEU A 394 -1.60 -0.69 -14.05
CA LEU A 394 -2.38 -0.93 -15.27
C LEU A 394 -1.74 -0.33 -16.53
N LEU A 395 -1.04 0.80 -16.36
CA LEU A 395 -0.39 1.52 -17.45
C LEU A 395 1.09 1.17 -17.61
N ASP A 396 1.56 0.13 -16.91
CA ASP A 396 2.94 -0.35 -17.01
C ASP A 396 3.24 -0.85 -18.44
N PRO A 397 4.24 -0.28 -19.14
CA PRO A 397 4.46 -0.58 -20.55
C PRO A 397 4.92 -2.03 -20.82
N ILE A 398 5.44 -2.73 -19.81
CA ILE A 398 5.95 -4.10 -19.94
C ILE A 398 4.81 -5.11 -19.77
N SER A 399 3.97 -4.90 -18.75
CA SER A 399 2.89 -5.83 -18.41
C SER A 399 1.55 -5.51 -19.09
N ARG A 400 1.38 -4.30 -19.65
CA ARG A 400 0.15 -3.86 -20.31
C ARG A 400 -0.17 -4.71 -21.54
N GLU A 401 -1.39 -5.23 -21.55
CA GLU A 401 -1.97 -5.97 -22.68
C GLU A 401 -3.10 -5.13 -23.34
N LYS A 402 -3.39 -5.39 -24.62
CA LYS A 402 -4.31 -4.56 -25.44
C LYS A 402 -5.74 -4.52 -24.91
N ASP A 403 -6.18 -5.60 -24.26
CA ASP A 403 -7.53 -5.80 -23.72
C ASP A 403 -7.64 -5.47 -22.23
N GLU A 404 -6.56 -4.98 -21.61
CA GLU A 404 -6.46 -4.65 -20.18
C GLU A 404 -6.70 -5.84 -19.21
N LEU A 405 -6.79 -7.09 -19.71
CA LEU A 405 -7.05 -8.27 -18.88
C LEU A 405 -5.88 -8.64 -17.97
N HIS A 406 -4.68 -8.13 -18.24
CA HIS A 406 -3.51 -8.33 -17.37
C HIS A 406 -3.69 -7.83 -15.93
N MET A 407 -4.65 -6.97 -15.61
CA MET A 407 -4.97 -6.54 -14.24
C MET A 407 -6.23 -7.20 -13.68
N ASP A 408 -6.83 -8.13 -14.42
CA ASP A 408 -7.98 -8.92 -13.96
C ASP A 408 -7.55 -10.00 -12.97
N VAL A 409 -8.38 -10.26 -11.97
CA VAL A 409 -8.09 -11.24 -10.92
C VAL A 409 -8.17 -12.69 -11.36
N ARG A 410 -8.95 -12.99 -12.41
CA ARG A 410 -9.13 -14.35 -12.94
C ARG A 410 -8.16 -14.62 -14.07
N HIS A 411 -7.99 -13.65 -14.96
CA HIS A 411 -7.24 -13.81 -16.20
C HIS A 411 -5.83 -13.21 -16.16
N GLY A 412 -5.59 -12.23 -15.28
CA GLY A 412 -4.35 -11.45 -15.27
C GLY A 412 -3.25 -11.99 -14.35
N PHE A 413 -3.58 -12.89 -13.41
CA PHE A 413 -2.63 -13.41 -12.42
C PHE A 413 -1.58 -14.32 -13.05
N ARG A 414 -0.37 -13.80 -13.26
CA ARG A 414 0.73 -14.52 -13.89
C ARG A 414 2.04 -14.29 -13.12
N PRO A 415 2.29 -15.03 -12.02
CA PRO A 415 3.54 -14.95 -11.24
C PRO A 415 4.81 -15.12 -12.09
N GLU A 416 4.72 -15.86 -13.21
CA GLU A 416 5.81 -16.07 -14.15
C GLU A 416 6.40 -14.77 -14.71
N ARG A 417 5.62 -13.67 -14.71
CA ARG A 417 6.11 -12.33 -15.10
C ARG A 417 7.36 -11.93 -14.32
N TRP A 418 7.50 -12.38 -13.08
CA TRP A 418 8.59 -11.99 -12.18
C TRP A 418 9.87 -12.80 -12.40
N LEU A 419 9.80 -13.92 -13.14
CA LEU A 419 10.90 -14.84 -13.35
C LEU A 419 11.85 -14.40 -14.49
N ASP A 420 11.32 -13.67 -15.47
CA ASP A 420 12.05 -13.15 -16.64
C ASP A 420 12.05 -11.62 -16.64
N GLU A 421 13.21 -11.01 -16.89
CA GLU A 421 13.38 -9.56 -16.98
C GLU A 421 12.54 -8.94 -18.09
N ALA A 422 12.31 -9.64 -19.20
CA ALA A 422 11.54 -9.14 -20.34
C ALA A 422 10.04 -8.97 -20.01
N THR A 423 9.54 -9.71 -19.02
CA THR A 423 8.13 -9.67 -18.62
C THR A 423 7.91 -8.98 -17.27
N ARG A 424 9.00 -8.71 -16.53
CA ARG A 424 8.94 -8.15 -15.18
C ARG A 424 8.46 -6.71 -15.24
N PRO A 425 7.38 -6.36 -14.51
CA PRO A 425 6.94 -4.97 -14.39
C PRO A 425 8.09 -4.04 -14.00
N GLY A 426 8.15 -2.88 -14.64
CA GLY A 426 9.25 -1.95 -14.48
C GLY A 426 9.09 -1.06 -13.24
N GLN A 427 9.51 0.20 -13.38
CA GLN A 427 9.38 1.20 -12.31
C GLN A 427 7.93 1.52 -11.94
N GLU A 428 6.97 1.12 -12.78
CA GLU A 428 5.54 1.29 -12.52
C GLU A 428 5.01 0.32 -11.47
N PHE A 429 5.80 -0.67 -11.01
CA PHE A 429 5.47 -1.45 -9.83
C PHE A 429 5.88 -0.71 -8.55
N LEU A 430 4.92 -0.09 -7.86
CA LEU A 430 5.13 0.69 -6.62
C LEU A 430 4.15 0.30 -5.49
N PRO A 431 4.08 -0.98 -5.10
CA PRO A 431 3.17 -1.44 -4.06
C PRO A 431 3.42 -0.74 -2.70
N PHE A 432 4.69 -0.39 -2.44
CA PHE A 432 5.15 0.25 -1.21
C PHE A 432 5.31 1.77 -1.32
N GLY A 433 4.86 2.37 -2.44
CA GLY A 433 5.00 3.80 -2.72
C GLY A 433 6.43 4.19 -3.12
N VAL A 434 6.72 5.49 -3.12
CA VAL A 434 8.04 6.07 -3.48
C VAL A 434 8.30 7.35 -2.67
N GLY A 435 9.54 7.86 -2.70
CA GLY A 435 9.91 9.13 -2.08
C GLY A 435 10.16 9.04 -0.57
N PRO A 436 10.14 10.17 0.16
CA PRO A 436 10.54 10.23 1.58
C PRO A 436 9.72 9.32 2.50
N ARG A 437 8.48 9.02 2.12
CA ARG A 437 7.56 8.14 2.85
C ARG A 437 7.43 6.74 2.24
N TYR A 438 8.44 6.27 1.50
CA TYR A 438 8.51 4.86 1.10
C TYR A 438 8.26 3.95 2.31
N CYS A 439 7.48 2.88 2.13
CA CYS A 439 7.10 1.98 3.22
C CYS A 439 8.33 1.56 4.02
N LEU A 440 8.29 1.80 5.33
CA LEU A 440 9.42 1.48 6.20
C LEU A 440 9.55 -0.03 6.43
N GLY A 441 8.42 -0.76 6.44
CA GLY A 441 8.37 -2.21 6.63
C GLY A 441 8.28 -3.02 5.35
N ALA A 442 8.70 -2.48 4.19
CA ALA A 442 8.58 -3.20 2.91
C ALA A 442 9.30 -4.56 2.92
N GLU A 443 10.53 -4.59 3.45
CA GLU A 443 11.34 -5.81 3.57
C GLU A 443 10.69 -6.84 4.50
N LEU A 444 10.25 -6.40 5.69
CA LEU A 444 9.56 -7.27 6.64
C LEU A 444 8.26 -7.84 6.04
N ALA A 445 7.46 -6.99 5.39
CA ALA A 445 6.21 -7.40 4.77
C ALA A 445 6.43 -8.46 3.67
N MET A 446 7.41 -8.25 2.78
CA MET A 446 7.75 -9.26 1.76
C MET A 446 8.24 -10.56 2.41
N CYS A 447 9.10 -10.46 3.42
CA CYS A 447 9.64 -11.62 4.14
C CYS A 447 8.52 -12.44 4.82
N GLU A 448 7.70 -11.82 5.65
CA GLU A 448 6.63 -12.52 6.39
C GLU A 448 5.58 -13.12 5.45
N MET A 449 5.28 -12.47 4.32
CA MET A 449 4.37 -13.01 3.32
C MET A 449 4.95 -14.24 2.60
N LYS A 450 6.25 -14.21 2.23
CA LYS A 450 6.96 -15.36 1.67
C LYS A 450 6.98 -16.52 2.65
N VAL A 451 7.33 -16.27 3.91
CA VAL A 451 7.37 -17.29 4.97
C VAL A 451 6.00 -17.92 5.17
N PHE A 452 4.94 -17.12 5.33
CA PHE A 452 3.59 -17.64 5.52
C PHE A 452 3.15 -18.54 4.37
N LEU A 453 3.31 -18.10 3.12
CA LEU A 453 2.94 -18.91 1.95
C LEU A 453 3.80 -20.17 1.83
N SER A 454 5.09 -20.10 2.17
CA SER A 454 6.00 -21.24 2.18
C SER A 454 5.53 -22.31 3.16
N VAL A 455 5.27 -21.93 4.42
CA VAL A 455 4.75 -22.84 5.45
C VAL A 455 3.41 -23.41 5.05
N LEU A 456 2.51 -22.57 4.52
CA LEU A 456 1.19 -23.00 4.08
C LEU A 456 1.26 -24.04 2.96
N ALA A 457 2.12 -23.84 1.95
CA ALA A 457 2.28 -24.78 0.84
C ALA A 457 2.87 -26.13 1.28
N ARG A 458 3.77 -26.12 2.27
CA ARG A 458 4.35 -27.34 2.85
C ARG A 458 3.32 -28.15 3.64
N GLN A 459 2.42 -27.49 4.35
CA GLN A 459 1.39 -28.15 5.17
C GLN A 459 0.10 -28.47 4.38
N MET A 460 -0.17 -27.74 3.31
CA MET A 460 -1.40 -27.81 2.53
C MET A 460 -1.07 -27.76 1.02
N PRO A 461 -0.57 -28.86 0.45
CA PRO A 461 -0.19 -28.92 -0.96
C PRO A 461 -1.38 -28.82 -1.91
N SER A 462 -2.59 -29.12 -1.43
CA SER A 462 -3.83 -28.96 -2.19
C SER A 462 -4.96 -28.39 -1.32
N PHE A 463 -5.82 -27.58 -1.93
CA PHE A 463 -7.05 -27.07 -1.33
C PHE A 463 -8.06 -26.72 -2.42
N GLU A 464 -9.33 -26.68 -2.05
CA GLU A 464 -10.44 -26.23 -2.90
C GLU A 464 -10.86 -24.81 -2.49
N LEU A 465 -11.00 -23.91 -3.47
CA LEU A 465 -11.57 -22.58 -3.24
C LEU A 465 -13.11 -22.68 -3.21
N ILE A 466 -13.70 -22.47 -2.04
CA ILE A 466 -15.15 -22.52 -1.84
C ILE A 466 -15.79 -21.15 -2.11
N TYR A 467 -15.13 -20.08 -1.65
CA TYR A 467 -15.61 -18.72 -1.88
C TYR A 467 -14.44 -17.75 -2.06
N PRO A 468 -14.52 -16.82 -3.02
CA PRO A 468 -15.50 -16.74 -4.11
C PRO A 468 -15.44 -17.96 -5.03
N SER A 469 -16.60 -18.44 -5.49
CA SER A 469 -16.62 -19.53 -6.46
C SER A 469 -15.93 -19.09 -7.76
N ILE A 470 -15.37 -20.07 -8.48
CA ILE A 470 -14.70 -19.86 -9.77
C ILE A 470 -15.67 -19.23 -10.78
N ASP A 471 -16.97 -19.56 -10.72
CA ASP A 471 -17.96 -19.10 -11.69
C ASP A 471 -18.72 -17.82 -11.27
N GLU A 472 -18.53 -17.34 -10.03
CA GLU A 472 -19.29 -16.21 -9.50
C GLU A 472 -18.57 -14.87 -9.71
N SER A 473 -19.32 -13.79 -9.96
CA SER A 473 -18.73 -12.45 -9.89
C SER A 473 -18.24 -12.17 -8.47
N ILE A 474 -16.97 -11.81 -8.32
CA ILE A 474 -16.41 -11.49 -7.00
C ILE A 474 -16.95 -10.13 -6.56
N ARG A 475 -17.74 -10.12 -5.48
CA ARG A 475 -18.02 -8.91 -4.72
C ARG A 475 -16.91 -8.69 -3.72
N TRP A 476 -16.56 -7.44 -3.50
CA TRP A 476 -15.41 -7.04 -2.71
C TRP A 476 -15.89 -6.11 -1.61
N ARG A 477 -15.06 -5.90 -0.60
CA ARG A 477 -15.27 -4.86 0.41
C ARG A 477 -13.95 -4.21 0.71
N GLN A 478 -13.99 -2.94 1.09
CA GLN A 478 -12.80 -2.26 1.57
C GLN A 478 -12.52 -2.74 3.00
N LYS A 479 -11.47 -3.54 3.19
CA LYS A 479 -10.86 -3.78 4.51
C LYS A 479 -9.66 -2.86 4.61
N ALA A 480 -9.75 -1.83 5.45
CA ALA A 480 -8.73 -0.80 5.53
C ALA A 480 -8.46 -0.06 4.21
N ILE A 481 -7.32 -0.33 3.59
CA ILE A 481 -6.83 0.32 2.36
C ILE A 481 -6.66 -0.65 1.18
N ILE A 482 -6.79 -1.97 1.42
CA ILE A 482 -6.69 -3.03 0.40
C ILE A 482 -8.06 -3.69 0.24
N PRO A 483 -8.63 -3.76 -0.97
CA PRO A 483 -9.87 -4.50 -1.19
C PRO A 483 -9.63 -6.01 -1.01
N ILE A 484 -10.54 -6.66 -0.31
CA ILE A 484 -10.64 -8.13 -0.20
C ILE A 484 -12.04 -8.58 -0.61
N PRO A 485 -12.29 -9.87 -0.90
CA PRO A 485 -13.65 -10.33 -1.21
C PRO A 485 -14.64 -10.08 -0.06
N GLU A 486 -15.90 -9.82 -0.40
CA GLU A 486 -16.94 -9.35 0.54
C GLU A 486 -17.24 -10.33 1.68
N LYS A 487 -16.95 -11.62 1.51
CA LYS A 487 -17.09 -12.63 2.57
C LYS A 487 -15.75 -13.29 2.95
N GLY A 488 -14.64 -12.62 2.66
CA GLY A 488 -13.30 -13.19 2.82
C GLY A 488 -13.01 -14.27 1.77
N VAL A 489 -12.08 -15.16 2.07
CA VAL A 489 -11.69 -16.26 1.18
C VAL A 489 -11.86 -17.56 1.95
N LEU A 490 -12.82 -18.37 1.52
CA LEU A 490 -13.14 -19.63 2.15
C LEU A 490 -12.50 -20.76 1.33
N ILE A 491 -11.66 -21.55 1.97
CA ILE A 491 -11.05 -22.72 1.34
C ILE A 491 -11.37 -23.98 2.12
N ARG A 492 -11.31 -25.13 1.46
CA ARG A 492 -11.44 -26.45 2.06
C ARG A 492 -10.13 -27.22 1.86
N ARG A 493 -9.58 -27.77 2.94
CA ARG A 493 -8.45 -28.69 2.89
C ARG A 493 -8.88 -29.97 2.16
N THR A 494 -8.15 -30.34 1.13
CA THR A 494 -8.27 -31.65 0.49
C THR A 494 -7.31 -32.60 1.19
N SER A 495 -7.80 -33.70 1.76
CA SER A 495 -6.93 -34.70 2.41
C SER A 495 -5.98 -35.32 1.38
N LEU A 496 -4.72 -35.54 1.75
CA LEU A 496 -3.69 -36.22 0.94
C LEU A 496 -4.00 -37.71 0.62
N SER A 497 -5.21 -38.19 0.84
CA SER A 497 -5.58 -39.60 0.67
C SER A 497 -6.77 -39.75 -0.29
N SER A 498 -6.50 -39.92 -1.58
CA SER A 498 -7.27 -40.79 -2.50
C SER A 498 -6.83 -40.75 -3.97
N GLU A 499 -6.07 -39.75 -4.43
CA GLU A 499 -5.76 -39.65 -5.87
C GLU A 499 -4.54 -40.46 -6.34
N LEU A 500 -3.61 -40.79 -5.45
CA LEU A 500 -2.45 -41.64 -5.80
C LEU A 500 -2.77 -43.15 -5.87
N THR A 501 -3.92 -43.61 -5.37
CA THR A 501 -4.34 -45.01 -5.46
C THR A 501 -5.23 -45.31 -6.67
N ALA A 502 -5.69 -44.29 -7.42
CA ALA A 502 -6.59 -44.50 -8.56
C ALA A 502 -5.85 -44.76 -9.89
N GLN A 503 -4.52 -44.59 -9.96
CA GLN A 503 -3.75 -44.79 -11.20
C GLN A 503 -2.97 -46.12 -11.29
N GLU A 504 -3.03 -47.00 -10.28
CA GLU A 504 -2.30 -48.29 -10.28
C GLU A 504 -3.19 -49.55 -10.32
N GLN A 505 -4.45 -49.45 -10.72
CA GLN A 505 -5.28 -50.63 -10.99
C GLN A 505 -5.66 -50.70 -12.47
N VAL A 506 -4.68 -51.00 -13.31
CA VAL A 506 -4.93 -51.66 -14.60
C VAL A 506 -5.08 -53.16 -14.33
N PRO A 507 -6.24 -53.78 -14.60
CA PRO A 507 -6.37 -55.22 -14.47
C PRO A 507 -5.57 -55.90 -15.57
N VAL A 508 -4.60 -56.71 -15.20
CA VAL A 508 -3.99 -57.69 -16.10
C VAL A 508 -5.09 -58.69 -16.45
N ALA A 509 -5.65 -58.56 -17.65
CA ALA A 509 -6.54 -59.55 -18.22
C ALA A 509 -5.70 -60.76 -18.65
N SER A 510 -5.92 -61.89 -18.00
CA SER A 510 -5.48 -63.21 -18.43
C SER A 510 -6.35 -63.70 -19.60
N LEU A 511 -5.77 -63.78 -20.79
CA LEU A 511 -5.83 -64.90 -21.75
C LEU A 511 -4.99 -64.60 -22.99
#